data_AF-A0A662APD6-F1
#
_entry.id   AF-A0A662APD6-F1
#
_cell.length_a   1.000
_cell.length_b   1.000
_cell.length_c   1.000
_cell.angle_alpha   90.00
_cell.angle_beta   90.00
_cell.angle_gamma   90.00
#
_symmetry.space_group_name_H-M   'P 1'
#
loop_
_entity.id
_entity.type
_entity.pdbx_description
1 polymer ?
#
loop_
_entity_poly.entity_id
_entity_poly.type
_entity_poly.pdbx_seq_one_letter_code
_entity_poly.pdbx_strand_id
1 'polypeptide(L)'
;MKTNRPFITAGYVGIILILLGLFLMSTFPKYVPYMADGFQTPVIFFEFVQTVEETQQMFGMTNGLLPDDNLIQKMDYGNKIDFIYALVYSLFLFLFAQKLVKISGKKFYTAVMVLAVIAFVFDCLENIKLITITENIESGSYQNELETLIVLTWIKRGALALSIVIL
;
A
#
# COMPACT_ATOMS: atom_id res chain seq x y z
N MET A 1 -9.38 36.29 1.76
CA MET A 1 -9.28 36.08 3.23
C MET A 1 -8.14 35.12 3.55
N LYS A 2 -7.11 35.56 4.28
CA LYS A 2 -6.11 34.65 4.86
C LYS A 2 -6.77 33.93 6.03
N THR A 3 -7.13 32.66 5.84
CA THR A 3 -7.63 31.81 6.93
C THR A 3 -6.49 31.58 7.93
N ASN A 4 -6.68 31.88 9.21
CA ASN A 4 -5.68 31.70 10.27
C ASN A 4 -5.18 30.25 10.44
N ARG A 5 -5.84 29.27 9.80
CA ARG A 5 -5.48 27.85 9.81
C ARG A 5 -5.52 27.28 8.39
N PRO A 6 -4.52 27.57 7.55
CA PRO A 6 -4.55 27.22 6.14
C PRO A 6 -4.69 25.71 5.88
N PHE A 7 -4.14 24.88 6.75
CA PHE A 7 -4.07 23.43 6.61
C PHE A 7 -5.12 22.66 7.41
N ILE A 8 -6.16 23.31 7.95
CA ILE A 8 -7.10 22.64 8.87
C ILE A 8 -7.75 21.39 8.26
N THR A 9 -8.14 21.44 6.98
CA THR A 9 -8.71 20.30 6.26
C THR A 9 -7.70 19.16 6.11
N ALA A 10 -6.47 19.47 5.67
CA ALA A 10 -5.40 18.48 5.58
C ALA A 10 -5.05 17.91 6.97
N GLY A 11 -5.14 18.71 8.03
CA GLY A 11 -4.96 18.27 9.41
C GLY A 11 -5.96 17.21 9.85
N TYR A 12 -7.26 17.41 9.58
CA TYR A 12 -8.27 16.39 9.87
C TYR A 12 -8.06 15.11 9.07
N VAL A 13 -7.75 15.21 7.78
CA VAL A 13 -7.41 14.04 6.96
C VAL A 13 -6.16 13.33 7.48
N GLY A 14 -5.16 14.07 7.94
CA GLY A 14 -3.96 13.51 8.56
C GLY A 14 -4.23 12.76 9.87
N ILE A 15 -5.18 13.24 10.69
CA ILE A 15 -5.61 12.50 11.89
C ILE A 15 -6.29 11.18 11.48
N ILE A 16 -7.21 11.22 10.51
CA ILE A 16 -7.86 10.00 9.99
C ILE A 16 -6.81 9.04 9.44
N LEU A 17 -5.82 9.55 8.71
CA LEU A 17 -4.71 8.77 8.17
C LEU A 17 -3.95 8.02 9.26
N ILE A 18 -3.57 8.71 10.35
CA ILE A 18 -2.86 8.09 11.47
C ILE A 18 -3.71 6.99 12.11
N LEU A 19 -5.00 7.26 12.34
CA LEU A 19 -5.92 6.28 12.94
C LEU A 19 -6.08 5.04 12.05
N LEU A 20 -6.23 5.24 10.74
CA LEU A 20 -6.30 4.14 9.78
C LEU A 20 -5.00 3.34 9.72
N GLY A 21 -3.84 4.00 9.74
CA GLY A 21 -2.54 3.32 9.76
C GLY A 21 -2.37 2.43 11.00
N LEU A 22 -2.75 2.94 12.18
CA LEU A 22 -2.74 2.14 13.42
C LEU A 22 -3.71 0.97 13.36
N PHE A 23 -4.90 1.17 12.80
CA PHE A 23 -5.87 0.11 12.58
C PHE A 23 -5.33 -0.96 11.65
N LEU A 24 -4.75 -0.57 10.51
CA LEU A 24 -4.18 -1.46 9.50
C LEU A 24 -3.03 -2.32 10.07
N MET A 25 -2.16 -1.75 10.90
CA MET A 25 -1.12 -2.50 11.63
C MET A 25 -1.67 -3.60 12.55
N SER A 26 -2.90 -3.43 13.06
CA SER A 26 -3.56 -4.46 13.87
C SER A 26 -4.27 -5.53 13.04
N THR A 27 -4.62 -5.19 11.80
CA THR A 27 -5.40 -6.02 10.88
C THR A 27 -4.54 -7.07 10.17
N PHE A 28 -3.38 -6.70 9.63
CA PHE A 28 -2.50 -7.62 8.92
C PHE A 28 -1.96 -8.74 9.84
N PRO A 29 -1.61 -9.91 9.28
CA PRO A 29 -0.95 -10.96 10.06
C PRO A 29 0.41 -10.46 10.56
N LYS A 30 0.74 -10.79 11.81
CA LYS A 30 2.02 -10.43 12.44
C LYS A 30 3.12 -11.45 12.15
N TYR A 31 2.73 -12.67 11.82
CA TYR A 31 3.62 -13.80 11.59
C TYR A 31 3.13 -14.57 10.38
N VAL A 32 4.07 -15.11 9.62
CA VAL A 32 3.85 -16.03 8.52
C VAL A 32 4.84 -17.18 8.63
N PRO A 33 4.47 -18.39 8.18
CA PRO A 33 5.36 -19.56 8.17
C PRO A 33 6.71 -19.32 7.51
N TYR A 34 6.76 -18.55 6.43
CA TYR A 34 7.99 -18.20 5.73
C TYR A 34 8.03 -16.70 5.39
N MET A 35 9.16 -16.08 5.67
CA MET A 35 9.48 -14.70 5.29
C MET A 35 10.98 -14.60 5.08
N ALA A 36 11.41 -14.06 3.94
CA ALA A 36 12.83 -13.87 3.66
C ALA A 36 13.48 -12.90 4.67
N ASP A 37 14.78 -13.07 4.91
CA ASP A 37 15.53 -12.22 5.81
C ASP A 37 15.52 -10.75 5.34
N GLY A 38 15.45 -9.82 6.31
CA GLY A 38 15.43 -8.38 6.05
C GLY A 38 14.04 -7.76 5.96
N PHE A 39 12.98 -8.56 5.84
CA PHE A 39 11.61 -8.07 5.93
C PHE A 39 11.15 -7.98 7.39
N GLN A 40 10.47 -6.88 7.74
CA GLN A 40 9.97 -6.65 9.10
C GLN A 40 8.49 -6.98 9.27
N THR A 41 7.73 -7.01 8.17
CA THR A 41 6.29 -7.25 8.21
C THR A 41 5.89 -8.19 7.08
N PRO A 42 4.95 -9.11 7.32
CA PRO A 42 4.47 -10.03 6.29
C PRO A 42 3.88 -9.32 5.06
N VAL A 43 3.16 -8.21 5.24
CA VAL A 43 2.59 -7.45 4.11
C VAL A 43 3.69 -6.93 3.18
N ILE A 44 4.75 -6.31 3.73
CA ILE A 44 5.86 -5.83 2.90
C ILE A 44 6.57 -7.00 2.22
N PHE A 45 6.73 -8.14 2.89
CA PHE A 45 7.30 -9.31 2.23
C PHE A 45 6.43 -9.77 1.04
N PHE A 46 5.11 -9.80 1.22
CA PHE A 46 4.18 -10.19 0.17
C PHE A 46 4.25 -9.26 -1.05
N GLU A 47 4.37 -7.95 -0.84
CA GLU A 47 4.51 -6.96 -1.92
C GLU A 47 5.77 -7.15 -2.79
N PHE A 48 6.78 -7.87 -2.28
CA PHE A 48 8.10 -8.03 -2.89
C PHE A 48 8.46 -9.48 -3.23
N VAL A 49 7.57 -10.44 -2.92
CA VAL A 49 7.79 -11.84 -3.29
C VAL A 49 7.77 -11.99 -4.82
N GLN A 50 8.65 -12.83 -5.36
CA GLN A 50 8.85 -12.94 -6.81
C GLN A 50 8.54 -14.33 -7.37
N THR A 51 8.43 -15.33 -6.50
CA THR A 51 8.24 -16.72 -6.91
C THR A 51 6.96 -17.31 -6.34
N VAL A 52 6.35 -18.21 -7.11
CA VAL A 52 5.18 -18.99 -6.69
C VAL A 52 5.52 -19.80 -5.43
N GLU A 53 6.66 -20.49 -5.41
CA GLU A 53 7.11 -21.26 -4.25
C GLU A 53 7.22 -20.43 -2.97
N GLU A 54 7.88 -19.27 -3.00
CA GLU A 54 8.01 -18.43 -1.79
C GLU A 54 6.65 -17.92 -1.31
N THR A 55 5.75 -17.59 -2.25
CA THR A 55 4.39 -17.18 -1.93
C THR A 55 3.62 -18.31 -1.25
N GLN A 56 3.69 -19.53 -1.80
CA GLN A 56 3.05 -20.71 -1.23
C GLN A 56 3.60 -21.04 0.17
N GLN A 57 4.93 -21.00 0.33
CA GLN A 57 5.58 -21.19 1.63
C GLN A 57 5.14 -20.12 2.64
N MET A 58 5.01 -18.86 2.21
CA MET A 58 4.52 -17.76 3.04
C MET A 58 3.13 -18.07 3.60
N PHE A 59 2.26 -18.71 2.82
CA PHE A 59 0.92 -19.11 3.25
C PHE A 59 0.84 -20.52 3.87
N GLY A 60 2.00 -21.12 4.21
CA GLY A 60 2.07 -22.40 4.93
C GLY A 60 1.96 -23.64 4.04
N MET A 61 1.89 -23.47 2.72
CA MET A 61 1.85 -24.56 1.78
C MET A 61 3.25 -25.17 1.67
N THR A 62 3.42 -26.36 2.25
CA THR A 62 4.66 -27.15 2.24
C THR A 62 4.34 -28.62 2.03
N ASN A 63 5.10 -29.32 1.19
CA ASN A 63 5.02 -30.76 0.87
C ASN A 63 3.74 -31.49 1.36
N GLY A 64 2.62 -31.27 0.66
CA GLY A 64 1.34 -31.97 0.88
C GLY A 64 0.36 -31.28 1.86
N LEU A 65 0.71 -30.13 2.42
CA LEU A 65 -0.19 -29.28 3.20
C LEU A 65 -0.84 -28.22 2.30
N LEU A 66 -2.14 -28.03 2.51
CA LEU A 66 -2.90 -26.91 1.96
C LEU A 66 -2.50 -25.59 2.65
N PRO A 67 -2.71 -24.44 1.98
CA PRO A 67 -2.45 -23.14 2.60
C PRO A 67 -3.35 -22.87 3.82
N ASP A 68 -2.90 -21.98 4.70
CA ASP A 68 -3.68 -21.55 5.88
C ASP A 68 -4.75 -20.51 5.49
N ASP A 69 -6.00 -20.97 5.38
CA ASP A 69 -7.16 -20.14 5.07
C ASP A 69 -7.32 -18.94 5.99
N ASN A 70 -7.00 -19.06 7.29
CA ASN A 70 -7.12 -17.93 8.22
C ASN A 70 -6.09 -16.85 7.91
N LEU A 71 -4.88 -17.27 7.51
CA LEU A 71 -3.83 -16.36 7.12
C LEU A 71 -4.18 -15.63 5.82
N ILE A 72 -4.71 -16.35 4.83
CA ILE A 72 -5.22 -15.77 3.58
C ILE A 72 -6.31 -14.74 3.84
N GLN A 73 -7.36 -15.13 4.59
CA GLN A 73 -8.48 -14.22 4.89
C GLN A 73 -8.01 -12.95 5.62
N LYS A 74 -7.05 -13.09 6.54
CA LYS A 74 -6.50 -11.95 7.27
C LYS A 74 -5.65 -11.05 6.38
N MET A 75 -4.85 -11.62 5.47
CA MET A 75 -4.08 -10.87 4.50
C MET A 75 -5.01 -10.08 3.55
N ASP A 76 -6.00 -10.76 2.97
CA ASP A 76 -6.98 -10.15 2.07
C ASP A 76 -7.80 -9.06 2.74
N TYR A 77 -8.19 -9.28 4.00
CA TYR A 77 -8.89 -8.26 4.76
C TYR A 77 -8.01 -7.03 4.97
N GLY A 78 -6.72 -7.21 5.28
CA GLY A 78 -5.73 -6.13 5.34
C GLY A 78 -5.68 -5.34 4.02
N ASN A 79 -5.48 -6.04 2.89
CA ASN A 79 -5.40 -5.42 1.56
C ASN A 79 -6.70 -4.68 1.18
N LYS A 80 -7.87 -5.20 1.57
CA LYS A 80 -9.17 -4.53 1.36
C LYS A 80 -9.27 -3.21 2.12
N ILE A 81 -8.77 -3.17 3.36
CA ILE A 81 -8.70 -1.92 4.14
C ILE A 81 -7.63 -0.99 3.58
N ASP A 82 -6.56 -1.53 3.01
CA ASP A 82 -5.47 -0.74 2.44
C ASP A 82 -5.93 0.15 1.26
N PHE A 83 -6.94 -0.26 0.46
CA PHE A 83 -7.58 0.66 -0.51
C PHE A 83 -8.09 1.97 0.12
N ILE A 84 -8.67 1.88 1.33
CA ILE A 84 -9.19 3.04 2.05
C ILE A 84 -8.02 3.87 2.57
N TYR A 85 -7.00 3.21 3.11
CA TYR A 85 -5.77 3.86 3.55
C TYR A 85 -5.09 4.62 2.40
N ALA A 86 -5.02 4.00 1.21
CA ALA A 86 -4.49 4.57 -0.02
C ALA A 86 -5.22 5.83 -0.46
N LEU A 87 -6.55 5.79 -0.46
CA LEU A 87 -7.37 6.96 -0.74
C LEU A 87 -7.07 8.10 0.24
N VAL A 88 -7.00 7.79 1.53
CA VAL A 88 -6.84 8.79 2.59
C VAL A 88 -5.44 9.42 2.57
N TYR A 89 -4.36 8.63 2.42
CA TYR A 89 -3.02 9.22 2.36
C TYR A 89 -2.83 10.05 1.09
N SER A 90 -3.36 9.60 -0.06
CA SER A 90 -3.24 10.36 -1.31
C SER A 90 -4.07 11.63 -1.27
N LEU A 91 -5.26 11.59 -0.67
CA LEU A 91 -6.05 12.79 -0.43
C LEU A 91 -5.33 13.77 0.51
N PHE A 92 -4.68 13.26 1.56
CA PHE A 92 -3.86 14.08 2.46
C PHE A 92 -2.75 14.82 1.70
N LEU A 93 -1.92 14.08 0.95
CA LEU A 93 -0.81 14.65 0.17
C LEU A 93 -1.33 15.67 -0.85
N PHE A 94 -2.41 15.34 -1.56
CA PHE A 94 -3.01 16.22 -2.56
C PHE A 94 -3.49 17.54 -1.94
N LEU A 95 -4.24 17.47 -0.84
CA LEU A 95 -4.76 18.67 -0.16
C LEU A 95 -3.65 19.51 0.44
N PHE A 96 -2.63 18.86 1.01
CA PHE A 96 -1.47 19.53 1.57
C PHE A 96 -0.70 20.30 0.49
N ALA A 97 -0.36 19.63 -0.61
CA ALA A 97 0.33 20.24 -1.75
C ALA A 97 -0.51 21.35 -2.41
N GLN A 98 -1.81 21.14 -2.61
CA GLN A 98 -2.70 22.16 -3.16
C GLN A 98 -2.68 23.43 -2.29
N LYS A 99 -2.61 23.27 -0.95
CA LYS A 99 -2.53 24.40 -0.05
C LYS A 99 -1.16 25.09 -0.12
N LEU A 100 -0.07 24.35 -0.26
CA LEU A 100 1.27 24.91 -0.48
C LEU A 100 1.34 25.74 -1.76
N VAL A 101 0.77 25.27 -2.87
CA VAL A 101 0.68 26.06 -4.12
C VAL A 101 -0.03 27.39 -3.86
N LYS A 102 -1.17 27.36 -3.16
CA LYS A 102 -1.97 28.56 -2.87
C LYS A 102 -1.26 29.57 -1.96
N ILE A 103 -0.40 29.11 -1.04
CA ILE A 103 0.30 29.98 -0.09
C ILE A 103 1.61 30.50 -0.66
N SER A 104 2.41 29.61 -1.26
CA SER A 104 3.75 29.94 -1.76
C SER A 104 3.74 30.56 -3.15
N GLY A 105 2.67 30.35 -3.93
CA GLY A 105 2.60 30.68 -5.36
C GLY A 105 3.47 29.80 -6.26
N LYS A 106 4.26 28.87 -5.69
CA LYS A 106 5.16 27.99 -6.45
C LYS A 106 4.36 26.85 -7.08
N LYS A 107 4.27 26.85 -8.41
CA LYS A 107 3.60 25.79 -9.18
C LYS A 107 4.31 24.44 -9.06
N PHE A 108 5.58 24.39 -8.67
CA PHE A 108 6.33 23.13 -8.50
C PHE A 108 5.61 22.11 -7.60
N TYR A 109 4.90 22.56 -6.56
CA TYR A 109 4.13 21.68 -5.67
C TYR A 109 2.94 20.98 -6.35
N THR A 110 2.52 21.38 -7.57
CA THR A 110 1.52 20.61 -8.32
C THR A 110 2.04 19.23 -8.73
N ALA A 111 3.36 19.03 -8.79
CA ALA A 111 3.94 17.72 -9.02
C ALA A 111 3.52 16.71 -7.93
N VAL A 112 3.49 17.13 -6.65
CA VAL A 112 3.03 16.28 -5.54
C VAL A 112 1.57 15.89 -5.69
N MET A 113 0.73 16.78 -6.21
CA MET A 113 -0.68 16.47 -6.47
C MET A 113 -0.82 15.36 -7.52
N VAL A 114 0.00 15.40 -8.58
CA VAL A 114 0.03 14.36 -9.62
C VAL A 114 0.58 13.05 -9.04
N LEU A 115 1.68 13.12 -8.29
CA LEU A 115 2.29 11.95 -7.64
C LEU A 115 1.36 11.28 -6.63
N ALA A 116 0.53 12.03 -5.91
CA ALA A 116 -0.47 11.48 -5.00
C ALA A 116 -1.54 10.67 -5.76
N VAL A 117 -1.97 11.14 -6.93
CA VAL A 117 -2.92 10.40 -7.79
C VAL A 117 -2.25 9.14 -8.35
N ILE A 118 -1.00 9.24 -8.81
CA ILE A 118 -0.23 8.07 -9.28
C ILE A 118 -0.10 7.05 -8.14
N ALA A 119 0.34 7.48 -6.95
CA ALA A 119 0.46 6.59 -5.80
C ALA A 119 -0.86 5.88 -5.48
N PHE A 120 -1.99 6.58 -5.51
CA PHE A 120 -3.30 5.98 -5.26
C PHE A 120 -3.68 4.91 -6.29
N VAL A 121 -3.56 5.22 -7.58
CA VAL A 121 -3.93 4.31 -8.66
C VAL A 121 -3.08 3.04 -8.61
N PHE A 122 -1.76 3.19 -8.45
CA PHE A 122 -0.85 2.05 -8.43
C PHE A 122 -1.00 1.22 -7.16
N ASP A 123 -1.31 1.83 -6.03
CA ASP A 123 -1.63 1.11 -4.79
C ASP A 123 -2.93 0.30 -4.91
N CYS A 124 -3.97 0.86 -5.57
CA CYS A 124 -5.19 0.10 -5.85
C CYS A 124 -4.93 -1.09 -6.78
N LEU A 125 -4.15 -0.91 -7.84
CA LEU A 125 -3.81 -2.00 -8.77
C LEU A 125 -2.98 -3.08 -8.06
N GLU A 126 -2.07 -2.67 -7.19
CA GLU A 126 -1.22 -3.55 -6.40
C GLU A 126 -2.05 -4.39 -5.42
N ASN A 127 -2.94 -3.75 -4.66
CA ASN A 127 -3.88 -4.45 -3.77
C ASN A 127 -4.82 -5.42 -4.50
N ILE A 128 -5.24 -5.11 -5.73
CA ILE A 128 -5.97 -6.06 -6.60
C ILE A 128 -5.09 -7.29 -6.90
N LYS A 129 -3.81 -7.09 -7.25
CA LYS A 129 -2.90 -8.20 -7.55
C LYS A 129 -2.63 -9.08 -6.34
N LEU A 130 -2.44 -8.50 -5.15
CA LEU A 130 -2.30 -9.29 -3.92
C LEU A 130 -3.49 -10.21 -3.67
N ILE A 131 -4.72 -9.71 -3.86
CA ILE A 131 -5.95 -10.50 -3.70
C ILE A 131 -6.07 -11.56 -4.80
N THR A 132 -5.74 -11.25 -6.06
CA THR A 132 -5.75 -12.26 -7.13
C THR A 132 -4.74 -13.38 -6.88
N ILE A 133 -3.58 -13.06 -6.29
CA ILE A 133 -2.57 -14.06 -5.93
C ILE A 133 -3.12 -15.00 -4.84
N THR A 134 -3.74 -14.47 -3.79
CA THR A 134 -4.32 -15.31 -2.73
C THR A 134 -5.50 -16.15 -3.23
N GLU A 135 -6.32 -15.64 -4.16
CA GLU A 135 -7.39 -16.40 -4.81
C GLU A 135 -6.87 -17.58 -5.65
N ASN A 136 -5.65 -17.49 -6.18
CA ASN A 136 -5.04 -18.51 -7.04
C ASN A 136 -3.89 -19.26 -6.35
N ILE A 137 -3.77 -19.15 -5.02
CA ILE A 137 -2.63 -19.66 -4.26
C ILE A 137 -2.44 -21.18 -4.44
N GLU A 138 -3.54 -21.94 -4.46
CA GLU A 138 -3.53 -23.40 -4.58
C GLU A 138 -3.14 -23.87 -5.98
N SER A 139 -3.58 -23.16 -7.02
CA SER A 139 -3.29 -23.53 -8.42
C SER A 139 -1.86 -23.15 -8.82
N GLY A 140 -1.22 -22.22 -8.10
CA GLY A 140 0.09 -21.68 -8.47
C GLY A 140 0.05 -20.82 -9.74
N SER A 141 -1.13 -20.53 -10.29
CA SER A 141 -1.29 -19.91 -11.61
C SER A 141 -1.34 -18.38 -11.53
N TYR A 142 -0.33 -17.76 -10.91
CA TYR A 142 -0.27 -16.31 -10.67
C TYR A 142 1.12 -15.68 -10.91
N GLN A 143 1.96 -16.31 -11.72
CA GLN A 143 3.31 -15.80 -12.02
C GLN A 143 3.27 -14.40 -12.67
N ASN A 144 2.31 -14.16 -13.58
CA ASN A 144 2.14 -12.85 -14.24
C ASN A 144 1.75 -11.75 -13.24
N GLU A 145 0.94 -12.11 -12.24
CA GLU A 145 0.53 -11.23 -11.15
C GLU A 145 1.75 -10.81 -10.33
N LEU A 146 2.67 -11.73 -10.00
CA LEU A 146 3.91 -11.44 -9.28
C LEU A 146 4.82 -10.48 -10.06
N GLU A 147 5.01 -10.73 -11.36
CA GLU A 147 5.82 -9.85 -12.23
C GLU A 147 5.24 -8.44 -12.34
N THR A 148 3.91 -8.33 -12.36
CA THR A 148 3.24 -7.03 -12.37
C THR A 148 3.30 -6.38 -10.98
N LEU A 149 3.12 -7.16 -9.91
CA LEU A 149 3.10 -6.71 -8.52
C LEU A 149 4.36 -5.91 -8.19
N ILE A 150 5.54 -6.46 -8.47
CA ILE A 150 6.82 -5.79 -8.17
C ILE A 150 6.93 -4.43 -8.84
N VAL A 151 6.46 -4.31 -10.10
CA VAL A 151 6.47 -3.05 -10.84
C VAL A 151 5.52 -2.04 -10.19
N LEU A 152 4.30 -2.47 -9.83
CA LEU A 152 3.32 -1.61 -9.18
C LEU A 152 3.82 -1.13 -7.81
N THR A 153 4.42 -2.03 -7.01
CA THR A 153 5.02 -1.75 -5.70
C THR A 153 6.11 -0.68 -5.81
N TRP A 154 7.02 -0.79 -6.79
CA TRP A 154 8.05 0.22 -7.01
C TRP A 154 7.49 1.57 -7.46
N ILE A 155 6.47 1.58 -8.32
CA ILE A 155 5.86 2.83 -8.79
C ILE A 155 5.15 3.55 -7.65
N LYS A 156 4.32 2.85 -6.86
CA LYS A 156 3.60 3.47 -5.72
C LYS A 156 4.57 4.04 -4.69
N ARG A 157 5.59 3.26 -4.31
CA ARG A 157 6.61 3.66 -3.32
C ARG A 157 7.50 4.79 -3.85
N GLY A 158 7.89 4.73 -5.12
CA GLY A 158 8.66 5.79 -5.78
C GLY A 158 7.90 7.10 -5.86
N ALA A 159 6.60 7.07 -6.17
CA ALA A 159 5.74 8.25 -6.18
C ALA A 159 5.60 8.90 -4.79
N LEU A 160 5.48 8.09 -3.74
CA LEU A 160 5.48 8.56 -2.35
C LEU A 160 6.83 9.16 -1.94
N ALA A 161 7.94 8.49 -2.25
CA ALA A 161 9.28 8.98 -1.93
C ALA A 161 9.56 10.32 -2.63
N LEU A 162 9.22 10.45 -3.92
CA LEU A 162 9.41 11.69 -4.67
C LEU A 162 8.50 12.81 -4.15
N SER A 163 7.27 12.49 -3.73
CA SER A 163 6.38 13.45 -3.06
C SER A 163 7.04 14.05 -1.83
N ILE A 164 7.70 13.23 -1.00
CA ILE A 164 8.40 13.69 0.22
C ILE A 164 9.61 14.57 -0.13
N VAL A 165 10.38 14.23 -1.18
CA VAL A 165 11.53 15.04 -1.62
C VAL A 165 11.11 16.43 -2.09
N ILE A 166 9.90 16.56 -2.65
CA ILE A 166 9.39 17.83 -3.18
C ILE A 166 8.79 18.73 -2.07
N LEU A 167 8.17 18.12 -1.05
CA LEU A 167 7.48 18.82 0.04
C LEU A 167 8.46 19.49 1.01
#